data_AF-A0AAJ2IZD5-F1
#
_entry.id   AF-A0AAJ2IZD5-F1
#
_cell.length_a   1.000
_cell.length_b   1.000
_cell.length_c   1.000
_cell.angle_alpha   90.00
_cell.angle_beta   90.00
_cell.angle_gamma   90.00
#
_symmetry.space_group_name_H-M   'P 1'
#
loop_
_entity.id
_entity.type
_entity.pdbx_description
1 polymer ?
#
loop_
_entity_poly.entity_id
_entity_poly.type
_entity_poly.pdbx_seq_one_letter_code
_entity_poly.pdbx_strand_id
1 'polypeptide(L)'
;MKAKHLQSKRILEFWQVNKENEQPVWVKKAFASGGFSWLNDKTLRIVNTGGLIKINAAQDEFLVFNGKYLKIVSAQKFRQDYRLQ
;
A
#
# COMPACT_ATOMS: atom_id res chain seq x y z
N MET A 1 10.19 2.64 -0.24
CA MET A 1 10.39 1.18 -0.42
C MET A 1 9.96 0.78 -1.82
N LYS A 2 10.70 -0.13 -2.48
CA LYS A 2 10.41 -0.56 -3.87
C LYS A 2 10.44 -2.09 -3.99
N ALA A 3 9.58 -2.63 -4.84
CA ALA A 3 9.53 -4.06 -5.13
C ALA A 3 9.35 -4.29 -6.64
N LYS A 4 10.01 -5.32 -7.16
CA LYS A 4 9.87 -5.77 -8.55
C LYS A 4 8.72 -6.79 -8.65
N HIS A 5 7.72 -6.47 -9.45
CA HIS A 5 6.65 -7.41 -9.80
C HIS A 5 7.22 -8.46 -10.77
N LEU A 6 7.15 -9.75 -10.40
CA LEU A 6 7.88 -10.83 -11.08
C LEU A 6 7.37 -11.12 -12.49
N GLN A 7 6.06 -10.99 -12.72
CA GLN A 7 5.46 -11.21 -14.03
C GLN A 7 5.76 -10.05 -14.99
N SER A 8 5.39 -8.82 -14.61
CA SER A 8 5.56 -7.64 -15.48
C SER A 8 6.98 -7.07 -15.52
N LYS A 9 7.86 -7.56 -14.64
CA LYS A 9 9.23 -7.05 -14.39
C LYS A 9 9.33 -5.58 -13.97
N ARG A 10 8.21 -4.88 -13.76
CA ARG A 10 8.16 -3.48 -13.31
C ARG A 10 8.60 -3.33 -11.86
N ILE A 11 9.30 -2.23 -11.58
CA ILE A 11 9.63 -1.80 -10.21
C ILE A 11 8.53 -0.83 -9.76
N LEU A 12 7.93 -1.13 -8.62
CA LEU A 12 6.79 -0.41 -8.07
C LEU A 12 7.11 0.01 -6.64
N GLU A 13 6.49 1.10 -6.19
CA GLU A 13 6.54 1.45 -4.78
C GLU A 13 5.53 0.60 -4.00
N PHE A 14 5.84 0.31 -2.75
CA PHE A 14 4.91 -0.40 -1.88
C PHE A 14 5.02 0.09 -0.44
N TRP A 15 4.01 -0.25 0.36
CA TRP A 15 4.01 -0.11 1.80
C TRP A 15 3.21 -1.25 2.43
N GLN A 16 3.80 -1.91 3.43
CA GLN A 16 3.07 -2.83 4.30
C GLN A 16 2.26 -1.99 5.29
N VAL A 17 0.96 -2.25 5.38
CA VAL A 17 0.04 -1.54 6.28
C VAL A 17 0.41 -1.86 7.73
N ASN A 18 1.21 -0.98 8.32
CA ASN A 18 1.69 -1.08 9.70
C ASN A 18 2.04 0.33 10.20
N LYS A 19 1.73 0.63 11.47
CA LYS A 19 2.02 1.92 12.12
C LYS A 19 3.50 2.16 12.42
N GLU A 20 4.26 1.08 12.60
CA GLU A 20 5.66 1.11 13.05
C GLU A 20 6.67 1.19 11.90
N ASN A 21 6.26 0.74 10.71
CA ASN A 21 7.14 0.70 9.55
C ASN A 21 7.33 2.08 8.92
N GLU A 22 8.49 2.28 8.29
CA GLU A 22 8.76 3.49 7.52
C GLU A 22 7.70 3.68 6.43
N GLN A 23 7.10 4.87 6.40
CA GLN A 23 6.09 5.23 5.40
C GLN A 23 6.75 5.92 4.20
N PRO A 24 6.53 5.43 2.96
CA PRO A 24 6.88 6.17 1.75
C PRO A 24 6.23 7.55 1.70
N VAL A 25 6.82 8.46 0.93
CA VAL A 25 6.34 9.85 0.80
C VAL A 25 4.86 9.92 0.40
N TRP A 26 4.42 9.04 -0.52
CA TRP A 26 3.03 9.01 -0.97
C TRP A 26 2.06 8.55 0.13
N VAL A 27 2.47 7.67 1.05
CA VAL A 27 1.67 7.25 2.21
C VAL A 27 1.51 8.40 3.19
N LYS A 28 2.61 9.10 3.52
CA LYS A 28 2.60 10.29 4.39
C LYS A 28 1.66 11.36 3.84
N LYS A 29 1.72 11.62 2.53
CA LYS A 29 0.82 12.55 1.84
C LYS A 29 -0.64 12.10 1.88
N ALA A 30 -0.91 10.80 1.73
CA ALA A 30 -2.26 10.24 1.82
C ALA A 30 -2.85 10.43 3.23
N PHE A 31 -2.07 10.24 4.29
CA PHE A 31 -2.52 10.56 5.66
C PHE A 31 -2.76 12.07 5.83
N ALA A 32 -1.83 12.92 5.39
CA ALA A 32 -1.94 14.37 5.55
C ALA A 32 -3.15 14.98 4.81
N SER A 33 -3.55 14.38 3.69
CA SER A 33 -4.70 14.81 2.89
C SER A 33 -6.05 14.21 3.34
N GLY A 34 -6.06 13.41 4.41
CA GLY A 34 -7.25 12.69 4.88
C GLY A 34 -7.66 11.51 3.99
N GLY A 35 -6.84 11.17 3.00
CA GLY A 35 -7.04 10.01 2.14
C GLY A 35 -6.86 8.69 2.88
N PHE A 36 -5.95 8.63 3.85
CA PHE A 36 -5.76 7.51 4.76
C PHE A 36 -6.14 7.89 6.19
N SER A 37 -6.79 6.96 6.89
CA SER A 37 -7.10 7.07 8.32
C SER A 37 -7.15 5.69 8.96
N TRP A 38 -6.76 5.58 10.23
CA TRP A 38 -6.90 4.32 10.96
C TRP A 38 -8.32 4.22 11.53
N LEU A 39 -9.02 3.11 11.24
CA LEU A 39 -10.30 2.80 11.90
C LEU A 39 -10.09 2.19 13.28
N ASN A 40 -9.03 1.41 13.40
CA ASN A 40 -8.56 0.79 14.63
C ASN A 40 -7.07 0.45 14.45
N ASP A 41 -6.48 -0.28 15.40
CA ASP A 41 -5.05 -0.65 15.33
C ASP A 41 -4.69 -1.57 14.17
N LYS A 42 -5.65 -2.32 13.64
CA LYS A 42 -5.44 -3.36 12.63
C LYS A 42 -6.07 -3.05 11.27
N THR A 43 -6.72 -1.89 11.12
CA THR A 43 -7.49 -1.58 9.91
C THR A 43 -7.27 -0.14 9.48
N LEU A 44 -6.75 -0.01 8.26
CA LEU A 44 -6.61 1.25 7.55
C LEU A 44 -7.83 1.48 6.66
N ARG A 45 -8.42 2.66 6.74
CA ARG A 45 -9.43 3.15 5.80
C ARG A 45 -8.77 4.02 4.75
N ILE A 46 -9.13 3.76 3.50
CA ILE A 46 -8.66 4.48 2.31
C ILE A 46 -9.87 5.18 1.66
N VAL A 47 -9.78 6.49 1.49
CA VAL A 47 -10.81 7.34 0.90
C VAL A 47 -10.19 8.13 -0.26
N ASN A 48 -10.74 7.97 -1.47
CA ASN A 48 -10.38 8.75 -2.66
C ASN A 48 -8.86 8.90 -2.90
N THR A 49 -8.09 7.83 -2.73
CA THR A 49 -6.63 7.87 -2.86
C THR A 49 -6.15 6.84 -3.87
N GLY A 50 -5.31 7.25 -4.82
CA GLY A 50 -4.71 6.36 -5.82
C GLY A 50 -5.73 5.56 -6.63
N GLY A 51 -6.89 6.14 -6.94
CA GLY A 51 -7.96 5.46 -7.67
C GLY A 51 -8.80 4.47 -6.86
N LEU A 52 -8.51 4.28 -5.57
CA LEU A 52 -9.34 3.50 -4.65
C LEU A 52 -10.40 4.40 -4.01
N ILE A 53 -11.65 3.94 -4.02
CA ILE A 53 -12.79 4.65 -3.46
C ILE A 53 -13.33 3.87 -2.27
N LYS A 54 -13.16 4.42 -1.06
CA LYS A 54 -13.72 3.92 0.22
C LYS A 54 -13.54 2.40 0.41
N ILE A 55 -12.32 1.99 0.68
CA ILE A 55 -11.94 0.60 0.95
C ILE A 55 -11.14 0.50 2.25
N ASN A 56 -11.15 -0.68 2.87
CA ASN A 56 -10.32 -0.97 4.04
C ASN A 56 -9.18 -1.92 3.66
N ALA A 57 -8.00 -1.68 4.23
CA ALA A 57 -6.88 -2.60 4.20
C ALA A 57 -6.59 -3.08 5.62
N ALA A 58 -6.38 -4.38 5.79
CA ALA A 58 -5.98 -4.96 7.06
C ALA A 58 -4.49 -4.73 7.32
N GLN A 59 -4.10 -4.80 8.58
CA GLN A 59 -2.71 -4.86 8.99
C GLN A 59 -2.00 -5.99 8.23
N ASP A 60 -0.74 -5.75 7.87
CA ASP A 60 0.13 -6.65 7.09
C ASP A 60 -0.27 -6.89 5.62
N GLU A 61 -1.36 -6.30 5.15
CA GLU A 61 -1.58 -6.17 3.71
C GLU A 61 -0.59 -5.17 3.10
N PHE A 62 -0.36 -5.32 1.79
CA PHE A 62 0.55 -4.49 1.04
C PHE A 62 -0.23 -3.57 0.11
N LEU A 63 0.01 -2.27 0.24
CA LEU A 63 -0.41 -1.29 -0.74
C LEU A 63 0.69 -1.14 -1.79
N VAL A 64 0.40 -1.51 -3.04
CA VAL A 64 1.31 -1.38 -4.17
C VAL A 64 0.90 -0.20 -5.02
N PHE A 65 1.84 0.72 -5.27
CA PHE A 65 1.61 1.95 -6.02
C PHE A 65 2.47 1.97 -7.28
N ASN A 66 1.84 2.22 -8.43
CA ASN A 66 2.52 2.33 -9.72
C ASN A 66 2.76 3.77 -10.19
N GLY A 67 2.56 4.76 -9.31
CA GLY A 67 2.61 6.19 -9.66
C GLY A 67 1.25 6.80 -10.03
N LYS A 68 0.24 5.97 -10.35
CA LYS A 68 -1.11 6.43 -10.73
C LYS A 68 -2.23 5.74 -9.93
N TYR A 69 -2.11 4.43 -9.73
CA TYR A 69 -3.10 3.59 -9.07
C TYR A 69 -2.50 2.82 -7.89
N LEU A 70 -3.31 2.66 -6.85
CA LEU A 70 -3.05 1.82 -5.70
C LEU A 70 -3.78 0.48 -5.83
N LYS A 71 -3.13 -0.57 -5.37
CA LYS A 71 -3.71 -1.91 -5.24
C LYS A 71 -3.41 -2.47 -3.86
N ILE A 72 -4.42 -3.07 -3.24
CA ILE A 72 -4.26 -3.86 -2.02
C ILE A 72 -3.89 -5.29 -2.43
N VAL A 73 -2.85 -5.84 -1.79
CA VAL A 73 -2.30 -7.16 -2.05
C VAL A 73 -2.10 -7.86 -0.72
N SER A 74 -2.64 -9.07 -0.57
CA SER A 74 -2.42 -9.86 0.65
C SER A 74 -0.94 -10.20 0.83
N ALA A 75 -0.49 -10.42 2.07
CA ALA A 75 0.90 -10.77 2.36
C ALA A 75 1.37 -12.03 1.61
N GLN A 76 0.52 -13.05 1.47
CA GLN A 76 0.82 -14.26 0.71
C GLN A 76 1.07 -13.92 -0.77
N LYS A 77 0.15 -13.18 -1.39
CA LYS A 77 0.27 -12.81 -2.80
C LYS A 77 1.46 -11.89 -3.07
N PHE A 78 1.75 -10.97 -2.15
CA PHE A 78 2.90 -10.08 -2.28
C PHE A 78 4.21 -10.87 -2.31
N ARG A 79 4.37 -11.84 -1.40
CA ARG A 79 5.56 -12.72 -1.35
C ARG A 79 5.71 -13.62 -2.58
N GLN A 80 4.59 -14.03 -3.19
CA GLN A 80 4.60 -14.85 -4.40
C GLN A 80 4.92 -14.03 -5.66
N ASP A 81 4.30 -12.85 -5.79
CA ASP A 81 4.29 -12.10 -7.05
C ASP A 81 5.36 -10.99 -7.09
N TYR A 82 6.00 -10.66 -5.97
CA TYR A 82 6.93 -9.52 -5.84
C TYR A 82 8.24 -9.92 -5.16
N ARG A 83 9.31 -9.21 -5.52
CA ARG A 83 10.62 -9.32 -4.87
C ARG A 83 11.13 -7.94 -4.45
N LEU A 84 11.57 -7.82 -3.20
CA LEU A 84 12.11 -6.57 -2.65
C LEU A 84 13.33 -6.10 -3.45
N GLN A 85 13.45 -4.78 -3.59
CA GLN A 85 14.56 -4.09 -4.26
C GLN A 85 15.23 -3.13 -3.30
#